data_AF-A0A1M4RXD4-F1
#
_entry.id   AF-A0A1M4RXD4-F1
#
_cell.length_a   1.000
_cell.length_b   1.000
_cell.length_c   1.000
_cell.angle_alpha   90.00
_cell.angle_beta   90.00
_cell.angle_gamma   90.00
#
_symmetry.space_group_name_H-M   'P 1'
#
loop_
_entity.id
_entity.type
_entity.pdbx_description
1 polymer ?
#
loop_
_entity_poly.entity_id
_entity_poly.type
_entity_poly.pdbx_seq_one_letter_code
_entity_poly.pdbx_strand_id
1 'polypeptide(L)'
;MSYSTPSPSPIPPPGDGEDYNYKKFALKRVVDALEQAQDDLDADPATEGMTPKSALLTQGLGGTESVWQSPLADTMHDTLVGVIDSMVSNLRNATVEVSDDWEAEPTYVDEDDYRAKWGQ
;
A
#
# COMPACT_ATOMS: atom_id res chain seq x y z
N MET A 1 -8.81 26.93 2.16
CA MET A 1 -7.58 26.16 1.91
C MET A 1 -7.61 25.74 0.45
N SER A 2 -6.70 26.25 -0.38
CA SER A 2 -6.57 25.82 -1.77
C SER A 2 -5.62 24.63 -1.81
N TYR A 3 -6.12 23.45 -2.14
CA TYR A 3 -5.29 22.27 -2.33
C TYR A 3 -4.67 22.34 -3.73
N SER A 4 -3.34 22.27 -3.82
CA SER A 4 -2.63 22.22 -5.10
C SER A 4 -2.99 20.94 -5.85
N THR A 5 -3.18 21.05 -7.17
CA THR A 5 -3.46 19.89 -8.02
C THR A 5 -2.25 18.93 -8.06
N PRO A 6 -2.48 17.63 -8.22
CA PRO A 6 -1.40 16.66 -8.34
C PRO A 6 -0.49 16.88 -9.56
N SER A 7 0.83 16.83 -9.36
CA SER A 7 1.84 16.60 -10.43
C SER A 7 2.24 15.12 -10.47
N PRO A 8 2.71 14.57 -11.62
CA PRO A 8 2.87 15.23 -12.93
C PRO A 8 1.55 15.38 -13.69
N SER A 9 1.50 16.35 -14.60
CA SER A 9 0.36 16.56 -15.49
C SER A 9 0.28 15.41 -16.50
N PRO A 10 -0.80 14.60 -16.51
CA PRO A 10 -1.11 13.66 -17.60
C PRO A 10 -1.05 14.24 -19.03
N ILE A 11 -0.98 13.34 -20.03
CA ILE A 11 -1.13 13.65 -21.46
C ILE A 11 -2.41 14.48 -21.67
N PRO A 12 -2.42 15.56 -22.48
CA PRO A 12 -3.63 16.35 -22.72
C PRO A 12 -4.81 15.49 -23.18
N PRO A 13 -6.06 15.79 -22.77
CA PRO A 13 -7.23 15.07 -23.23
C PRO A 13 -7.30 15.07 -24.77
N PRO A 14 -7.65 13.93 -25.40
CA PRO A 14 -7.66 13.81 -26.85
C PRO A 14 -8.86 14.50 -27.52
N GLY A 15 -9.94 14.77 -26.78
CA GLY A 15 -11.18 15.37 -27.29
C GLY A 15 -11.51 16.75 -26.72
N ASP A 16 -12.37 17.48 -27.42
CA ASP A 16 -13.06 18.66 -26.91
C ASP A 16 -14.12 18.26 -25.86
N GLY A 17 -14.13 18.95 -24.72
CA GLY A 17 -15.06 18.67 -23.61
C GLY A 17 -14.63 17.54 -22.67
N GLU A 18 -13.42 16.99 -22.83
CA GLU A 18 -12.83 16.06 -21.86
C GLU A 18 -11.84 16.78 -20.94
N ASP A 19 -11.82 16.39 -19.66
CA ASP A 19 -10.83 16.83 -18.68
C ASP A 19 -10.28 15.62 -17.91
N TYR A 20 -9.25 15.88 -17.11
CA TYR A 20 -8.56 14.91 -16.27
C TYR A 20 -9.46 14.36 -15.16
N ASN A 21 -9.41 13.03 -14.98
CA ASN A 21 -10.04 12.40 -13.82
C ASN A 21 -9.17 12.59 -12.56
N TYR A 22 -9.49 13.59 -11.74
CA TYR A 22 -8.79 13.89 -10.50
C TYR A 22 -8.91 12.78 -9.44
N LYS A 23 -9.98 11.97 -9.49
CA LYS A 23 -10.11 10.78 -8.63
C LYS A 23 -9.05 9.75 -8.98
N LYS A 24 -8.79 9.48 -10.27
CA LYS A 24 -7.71 8.56 -10.69
C LYS A 24 -6.33 9.02 -10.19
N PHE A 25 -6.05 10.33 -10.21
CA PHE A 25 -4.81 10.87 -9.65
C PHE A 25 -4.71 10.71 -8.13
N ALA A 26 -5.81 10.94 -7.41
CA ALA A 26 -5.85 10.74 -5.98
C ALA A 26 -5.59 9.27 -5.62
N LEU A 27 -6.24 8.33 -6.31
CA LEU A 27 -6.05 6.89 -6.11
C LEU A 27 -4.61 6.46 -6.39
N LYS A 28 -3.98 6.93 -7.49
CA LYS A 28 -2.58 6.57 -7.76
C LYS A 28 -1.63 6.99 -6.63
N ARG A 29 -1.83 8.17 -6.04
CA ARG A 29 -1.03 8.60 -4.88
C ARG A 29 -1.21 7.70 -3.66
N VAL A 30 -2.41 7.17 -3.46
CA VAL A 30 -2.67 6.21 -2.38
C VAL A 30 -1.98 4.88 -2.70
N VAL A 31 -2.09 4.38 -3.93
CA VAL A 31 -1.35 3.18 -4.38
C VAL A 31 0.15 3.34 -4.16
N ASP A 32 0.75 4.44 -4.63
CA ASP A 32 2.19 4.72 -4.48
C ASP A 32 2.64 4.71 -3.01
N ALA A 33 1.83 5.29 -2.12
CA ALA A 33 2.12 5.32 -0.69
C ALA A 33 2.02 3.93 -0.04
N LEU A 34 1.06 3.10 -0.48
CA LEU A 34 0.90 1.73 0.01
C LEU A 34 2.00 0.80 -0.53
N GLU A 35 2.40 0.95 -1.79
CA GLU A 35 3.56 0.27 -2.39
C GLU A 35 4.85 0.61 -1.62
N GLN A 36 5.08 1.89 -1.32
CA GLN A 36 6.23 2.29 -0.50
C GLN A 36 6.19 1.68 0.91
N ALA A 37 5.01 1.62 1.54
CA ALA A 37 4.86 0.98 2.84
C ALA A 37 5.11 -0.54 2.76
N GLN A 38 4.78 -1.17 1.62
CA GLN A 38 5.10 -2.59 1.42
C GLN A 38 6.61 -2.80 1.33
N ASP A 39 7.31 -1.97 0.57
CA ASP A 39 8.77 -2.01 0.46
C ASP A 39 9.44 -1.87 1.84
N ASP A 40 9.00 -0.90 2.65
CA ASP A 40 9.55 -0.67 4.00
C ASP A 40 9.39 -1.88 4.94
N LEU A 41 8.32 -2.66 4.73
CA LEU A 41 8.00 -3.86 5.49
C LEU A 41 8.52 -5.15 4.86
N ASP A 42 9.23 -5.09 3.74
CA ASP A 42 9.60 -6.26 2.93
C ASP A 42 8.37 -7.15 2.65
N ALA A 43 7.24 -6.49 2.38
CA ALA A 43 5.94 -7.09 2.17
C ALA A 43 5.67 -7.41 0.70
N ASP A 44 6.62 -7.27 -0.23
CA ASP A 44 6.39 -7.64 -1.62
C ASP A 44 6.31 -9.18 -1.78
N PRO A 45 5.25 -9.76 -2.37
CA PRO A 45 5.22 -11.20 -2.68
C PRO A 45 6.33 -11.66 -3.63
N ALA A 46 6.93 -10.77 -4.44
CA ALA A 46 8.03 -11.08 -5.35
C ALA A 46 9.39 -11.24 -4.63
N THR A 47 9.49 -10.98 -3.33
CA THR A 47 10.71 -11.24 -2.53
C THR A 47 10.86 -12.72 -2.15
N GLU A 48 10.52 -13.64 -3.06
CA GLU A 48 10.73 -15.07 -2.84
C GLU A 48 12.18 -15.35 -2.42
N GLY A 49 12.34 -15.97 -1.25
CA GLY A 49 13.65 -16.32 -0.69
C GLY A 49 14.23 -15.31 0.32
N MET A 50 13.58 -14.16 0.57
CA MET A 50 13.93 -13.28 1.68
C MET A 50 13.37 -13.80 3.00
N THR A 51 14.08 -13.55 4.11
CA THR A 51 13.58 -13.85 5.45
C THR A 51 12.37 -12.95 5.75
N PRO A 52 11.21 -13.50 6.15
CA PRO A 52 10.06 -12.68 6.51
C PRO A 52 10.41 -11.63 7.57
N LYS A 53 9.84 -10.43 7.46
CA LYS A 53 10.07 -9.34 8.42
C LYS A 53 9.73 -9.75 9.85
N SER A 54 8.69 -10.55 10.03
CA SER A 54 8.31 -11.12 11.33
C SER A 54 9.45 -11.92 11.95
N ALA A 55 10.08 -12.82 11.18
CA ALA A 55 11.22 -13.61 11.65
C ALA A 55 12.46 -12.76 11.96
N LEU A 56 12.69 -11.67 11.22
CA LEU A 56 13.77 -10.72 11.53
C LEU A 56 13.50 -9.96 12.84
N LEU A 57 12.27 -9.50 13.04
CA LEU A 57 11.88 -8.70 14.21
C LEU A 57 11.72 -9.52 15.49
N THR A 58 11.46 -10.83 15.39
CA THR A 58 11.37 -11.73 16.54
C THR A 58 12.64 -12.55 16.77
N GLN A 59 13.72 -12.27 16.02
CA GLN A 59 14.98 -12.99 16.13
C GLN A 59 15.50 -13.00 17.57
N GLY A 60 15.85 -14.20 18.07
CA GLY A 60 16.42 -14.37 19.39
C GLY A 60 15.39 -14.41 20.53
N LEU A 61 14.09 -14.40 20.23
CA LEU A 61 13.02 -14.65 21.19
C LEU A 61 12.51 -16.09 21.08
N GLY A 62 12.69 -16.89 22.13
CA GLY A 62 12.22 -18.28 22.15
C GLY A 62 13.06 -19.26 21.30
N GLY A 63 12.83 -20.55 21.47
CA GLY A 63 13.55 -21.61 20.76
C GLY A 63 14.89 -22.00 21.41
N THR A 64 15.47 -23.10 20.93
CA THR A 64 16.64 -23.77 21.53
C THR A 64 17.96 -23.03 21.37
N GLU A 65 18.02 -22.02 20.51
CA GLU A 65 19.22 -21.17 20.30
C GLU A 65 19.00 -19.71 20.76
N SER A 66 17.89 -19.42 21.43
CA SER A 66 17.58 -18.08 21.94
C SER A 66 18.23 -17.80 23.30
N VAL A 67 18.63 -16.55 23.47
CA VAL A 67 19.09 -15.99 24.75
C VAL A 67 18.00 -15.97 25.83
N TRP A 68 16.73 -16.01 25.41
CA TRP A 68 15.53 -15.93 26.23
C TRP A 68 14.71 -17.23 26.17
N GLN A 69 15.36 -18.39 26.21
CA GLN A 69 14.68 -19.69 26.11
C GLN A 69 13.72 -19.93 27.29
N SER A 70 12.42 -19.77 27.04
CA SER A 70 11.35 -20.08 28.01
C SER A 70 10.01 -20.26 27.30
N PRO A 71 9.05 -21.03 27.86
CA PRO A 71 7.71 -21.15 27.28
C PRO A 71 6.99 -19.81 27.09
N LEU A 72 7.26 -18.84 27.97
CA LEU A 72 6.72 -17.48 27.82
C LEU A 72 7.32 -16.77 26.61
N ALA A 73 8.63 -16.88 26.41
CA ALA A 73 9.30 -16.28 25.26
C ALA A 73 8.83 -16.90 23.95
N ASP A 74 8.64 -18.23 23.91
CA ASP A 74 8.05 -18.91 22.75
C ASP A 74 6.64 -18.39 22.45
N THR A 75 5.81 -18.23 23.49
CA THR A 75 4.45 -17.68 23.34
C THR A 75 4.47 -16.24 22.80
N MET A 76 5.41 -15.41 23.28
CA MET A 76 5.54 -14.03 22.82
C MET A 76 6.11 -13.95 21.41
N HIS A 77 7.04 -14.84 21.04
CA HIS A 77 7.52 -14.98 19.67
C HIS A 77 6.36 -15.22 18.72
N ASP A 78 5.55 -16.25 18.97
CA ASP A 78 4.44 -16.63 18.08
C ASP A 78 3.37 -15.53 18.00
N THR A 79 3.10 -14.87 19.13
CA THR A 79 2.17 -13.73 19.18
C THR A 79 2.65 -12.58 18.28
N LEU A 80 3.94 -12.21 18.38
CA LEU A 80 4.50 -11.11 17.59
C LEU A 80 4.59 -11.45 16.11
N VAL A 81 5.00 -12.68 15.77
CA VAL A 81 4.99 -13.17 14.38
C VAL A 81 3.59 -13.03 13.80
N GLY A 82 2.56 -13.51 14.50
CA GLY A 82 1.17 -13.42 14.04
C GLY A 82 0.68 -11.98 13.84
N VAL A 83 1.04 -11.05 14.72
CA VAL A 83 0.69 -9.62 14.58
C VAL A 83 1.37 -9.01 13.35
N ILE A 84 2.67 -9.24 13.17
CA ILE A 84 3.43 -8.66 12.05
C ILE A 84 2.93 -9.23 10.73
N ASP A 85 2.74 -10.54 10.64
CA ASP A 85 2.23 -11.20 9.43
C ASP A 85 0.82 -10.70 9.08
N SER A 86 -0.03 -10.47 10.08
CA SER A 86 -1.36 -9.89 9.87
C SER A 86 -1.30 -8.45 9.35
N MET A 87 -0.39 -7.62 9.88
CA MET A 87 -0.18 -6.25 9.39
C MET A 87 0.29 -6.25 7.93
N VAL A 88 1.26 -7.10 7.59
CA VAL A 88 1.77 -7.28 6.21
C VAL A 88 0.65 -7.72 5.27
N SER A 89 -0.15 -8.71 5.67
CA SER A 89 -1.28 -9.20 4.88
C SER A 89 -2.35 -8.11 4.64
N ASN A 90 -2.70 -7.35 5.68
CA ASN A 90 -3.66 -6.26 5.56
C ASN A 90 -3.17 -5.15 4.62
N LEU A 91 -1.87 -4.83 4.65
CA LEU A 91 -1.28 -3.83 3.76
C LEU A 91 -1.31 -4.29 2.29
N ARG A 92 -0.97 -5.55 2.03
CA ARG A 92 -1.08 -6.15 0.68
C ARG A 92 -2.51 -6.07 0.15
N ASN A 93 -3.48 -6.47 0.97
CA ASN A 93 -4.89 -6.45 0.57
C ASN A 93 -5.39 -5.02 0.27
N ALA A 94 -5.05 -4.06 1.13
CA ALA A 94 -5.40 -2.65 0.90
C ALA A 94 -4.77 -2.11 -0.38
N THR A 95 -3.54 -2.53 -0.72
CA THR A 95 -2.90 -2.11 -1.97
C THR A 95 -3.61 -2.68 -3.18
N VAL A 96 -3.98 -3.96 -3.15
CA VAL A 96 -4.77 -4.59 -4.23
C VAL A 96 -6.11 -3.87 -4.41
N GLU A 97 -6.85 -3.62 -3.32
CA GLU A 97 -8.16 -2.95 -3.37
C GLU A 97 -8.07 -1.55 -4.01
N VAL A 98 -7.10 -0.73 -3.59
CA VAL A 98 -6.95 0.62 -4.13
C VAL A 98 -6.40 0.59 -5.56
N SER A 99 -5.53 -0.37 -5.90
CA SER A 99 -5.05 -0.56 -7.27
C SER A 99 -6.18 -0.95 -8.22
N ASP A 100 -7.07 -1.86 -7.81
CA ASP A 100 -8.24 -2.25 -8.59
C ASP A 100 -9.16 -1.04 -8.84
N ASP A 101 -9.42 -0.24 -7.81
CA ASP A 101 -10.18 1.02 -7.92
C ASP A 101 -9.50 2.03 -8.84
N TRP A 102 -8.16 2.15 -8.77
CA TRP A 102 -7.38 3.03 -9.64
C TRP A 102 -7.46 2.57 -11.10
N GLU A 103 -7.30 1.28 -11.37
CA GLU A 103 -7.35 0.70 -12.71
C GLU A 103 -8.74 0.86 -13.34
N ALA A 104 -9.80 0.73 -12.55
CA ALA A 104 -11.18 0.88 -12.98
C ALA A 104 -11.55 2.32 -13.40
N GLU A 105 -10.86 3.34 -12.89
CA GLU A 105 -11.14 4.73 -13.27
C GLU A 105 -10.60 5.06 -14.67
N PRO A 106 -11.37 5.76 -15.53
CA PRO A 106 -10.85 6.23 -16.81
C PRO A 106 -9.84 7.38 -16.60
N THR A 107 -8.89 7.54 -17.52
CA THR A 107 -7.88 8.62 -17.47
C THR A 107 -8.50 10.01 -17.67
N TYR A 108 -9.48 10.09 -18.57
CA TYR A 108 -10.23 11.32 -18.86
C TYR A 108 -11.71 11.07 -18.59
N VAL A 109 -12.42 12.15 -18.26
CA VAL A 109 -13.87 12.19 -18.06
C VAL A 109 -14.42 13.43 -18.75
N ASP A 110 -15.74 13.52 -18.87
CA ASP A 110 -16.41 14.74 -19.33
C ASP A 110 -16.07 15.92 -18.39
N GLU A 111 -15.87 17.13 -18.94
CA GLU A 111 -15.50 18.34 -18.17
C GLU A 111 -16.55 18.73 -17.11
N ASP A 112 -17.81 18.32 -17.29
CA ASP A 112 -18.88 18.54 -16.33
C ASP A 112 -18.99 17.42 -15.27
N ASP A 113 -18.27 16.30 -15.42
CA ASP A 113 -18.18 15.24 -14.41
C ASP A 113 -17.57 15.80 -13.12
N TYR A 114 -18.10 15.38 -11.97
CA TYR A 114 -17.56 15.84 -10.67
C TYR A 114 -16.09 15.46 -10.49
N ARG A 115 -15.64 14.36 -11.12
CA ARG A 115 -14.25 13.90 -11.11
C ARG A 115 -13.30 14.79 -11.91
N ALA A 116 -13.81 15.66 -12.80
CA ALA A 116 -13.03 16.69 -13.47
C ALA A 116 -12.68 17.88 -12.55
N LYS A 117 -13.18 17.89 -11.31
CA LYS A 117 -12.96 18.99 -10.37
C LYS A 117 -12.25 18.49 -9.12
N TRP A 118 -11.12 19.11 -8.78
CA TRP A 118 -10.36 18.75 -7.59
C TRP A 118 -11.10 19.15 -6.29
N GLY A 119 -11.22 18.21 -5.35
CA GLY A 119 -11.77 18.45 -4.02
C GLY A 119 -13.30 18.57 -3.94
N GLN A 120 -14.01 18.08 -4.96
CA GLN A 120 -15.46 17.88 -4.94
C GLN A 120 -15.83 16.50 -4.38
#